data_AF-A0A8T1S2F9-F1
#
_entry.id   AF-A0A8T1S2F9-F1
#
_cell.length_a   1.000
_cell.length_b   1.000
_cell.length_c   1.000
_cell.angle_alpha   90.00
_cell.angle_beta   90.00
_cell.angle_gamma   90.00
#
_symmetry.space_group_name_H-M   'P 1'
#
loop_
_entity.id
_entity.type
_entity.pdbx_description
1 polymer ?
#
loop_
_entity_poly.entity_id
_entity_poly.type
_entity_poly.pdbx_seq_one_letter_code
_entity_poly.pdbx_strand_id
1 'polypeptide(L)'
;MEEVRVAHLICILSEMRDFLQPDFNTHFQQMNLETRLILALASQFTALDYIKANRQRTRSMSFLREIFANVNCILTPATACTAPRIDDSDLLMGNGDLLTTIRAIR
;
A
#
# COMPACT_ATOMS: atom_id res chain seq x y z
N MET A 1 0.21 10.56 10.58
CA MET A 1 0.42 10.01 9.21
C MET A 1 0.70 8.51 9.22
N GLU A 2 1.52 7.96 10.13
CA GLU A 2 1.80 6.50 10.17
C GLU A 2 0.54 5.62 10.30
N GLU A 3 -0.39 5.97 11.19
CA GLU A 3 -1.69 5.28 11.32
C GLU A 3 -2.48 5.20 10.00
N VAL A 4 -2.47 6.30 9.22
CA VAL A 4 -3.15 6.36 7.90
C VAL A 4 -2.44 5.45 6.90
N ARG A 5 -1.10 5.44 6.92
CA ARG A 5 -0.28 4.60 6.04
C ARG A 5 -0.53 3.12 6.31
N VAL A 6 -0.56 2.71 7.59
CA VAL A 6 -0.84 1.32 7.98
C VAL A 6 -2.28 0.93 7.60
N ALA A 7 -3.25 1.79 7.88
CA ALA A 7 -4.65 1.54 7.50
C ALA A 7 -4.82 1.41 5.98
N HIS A 8 -4.18 2.28 5.20
CA HIS A 8 -4.19 2.22 3.74
C HIS A 8 -3.63 0.89 3.23
N LEU A 9 -2.45 0.48 3.72
CA LEU A 9 -1.80 -0.77 3.37
C LEU A 9 -2.69 -1.97 3.65
N ILE A 10 -3.28 -2.05 4.85
CA ILE A 10 -4.16 -3.17 5.21
C ILE A 10 -5.39 -3.20 4.30
N CYS A 11 -6.05 -2.06 4.08
CA CYS A 11 -7.24 -2.01 3.23
C CYS A 11 -6.95 -2.49 1.81
N ILE A 12 -5.98 -1.88 1.12
CA ILE A 12 -5.70 -2.22 -0.29
C ILE A 12 -5.22 -3.66 -0.43
N LEU A 13 -4.34 -4.13 0.44
CA LEU A 13 -3.78 -5.46 0.32
C LEU A 13 -4.74 -6.57 0.73
N SER A 14 -5.64 -6.33 1.70
CA SER A 14 -6.72 -7.28 2.01
C SER A 14 -7.65 -7.48 0.82
N GLU A 15 -8.03 -6.41 0.13
CA GLU A 15 -8.88 -6.47 -1.07
C GLU A 15 -8.15 -7.15 -2.24
N MET A 16 -6.88 -6.81 -2.47
CA MET A 16 -6.05 -7.49 -3.47
C MET A 16 -5.89 -8.99 -3.18
N ARG A 17 -5.71 -9.35 -1.90
CA ARG A 17 -5.54 -10.74 -1.46
C ARG A 17 -6.80 -11.57 -1.68
N ASP A 18 -7.96 -11.00 -1.39
CA ASP A 18 -9.26 -11.63 -1.65
C ASP A 18 -9.46 -11.86 -3.16
N PHE A 19 -9.26 -10.82 -3.97
CA PHE A 19 -9.41 -10.91 -5.42
C PHE A 19 -8.45 -11.91 -6.09
N LEU A 20 -7.17 -11.88 -5.70
CA LEU A 20 -6.12 -12.73 -6.29
C LEU A 20 -5.93 -14.07 -5.59
N GLN A 21 -6.82 -14.45 -4.66
CA GLN A 21 -6.70 -15.71 -3.91
C GLN A 21 -6.56 -16.94 -4.82
N PRO A 22 -7.37 -17.10 -5.91
CA PRO A 22 -7.24 -18.27 -6.80
C PRO A 22 -5.87 -18.31 -7.46
N ASP A 23 -5.46 -17.22 -8.11
CA ASP A 23 -4.19 -17.14 -8.82
C ASP A 23 -2.99 -17.29 -7.91
N PHE A 24 -3.05 -16.74 -6.69
CA PHE A 24 -1.97 -16.93 -5.75
C PHE A 24 -1.81 -18.40 -5.33
N ASN A 25 -2.91 -19.16 -5.27
CA ASN A 25 -2.87 -20.55 -4.85
C ASN A 25 -2.52 -21.50 -6.00
N THR A 26 -2.92 -21.19 -7.24
CA THR A 26 -2.74 -22.08 -8.41
C THR A 26 -1.63 -21.64 -9.37
N HIS A 27 -1.35 -20.34 -9.44
CA HIS A 27 -0.42 -19.70 -10.37
C HIS A 27 0.71 -18.94 -9.67
N PHE A 28 1.02 -19.30 -8.41
CA PHE A 28 2.01 -18.62 -7.57
C PHE A 28 3.36 -18.36 -8.25
N GLN A 29 3.88 -19.34 -9.00
CA GLN A 29 5.20 -19.23 -9.66
C GLN A 29 5.18 -18.37 -10.94
N GLN A 30 3.99 -18.04 -11.46
CA GLN A 30 3.83 -17.18 -12.63
C GLN A 30 3.76 -15.69 -12.25
N MET A 31 3.54 -15.40 -10.96
CA MET A 31 3.58 -14.05 -10.43
C MET A 31 5.02 -13.56 -10.25
N ASN A 32 5.25 -12.27 -10.47
CA ASN A 32 6.53 -11.64 -10.14
C ASN A 32 6.80 -11.70 -8.62
N LEU A 33 8.08 -11.61 -8.24
CA LEU A 33 8.50 -11.78 -6.84
C LEU A 33 7.88 -10.75 -5.89
N GLU A 34 7.71 -9.52 -6.34
CA GLU A 34 7.11 -8.43 -5.57
C GLU A 34 5.65 -8.70 -5.23
N THR A 35 4.83 -9.10 -6.21
CA THR A 35 3.43 -9.47 -6.00
C THR A 35 3.32 -10.64 -5.03
N ARG A 36 4.19 -11.65 -5.18
CA ARG A 36 4.22 -12.79 -4.27
C ARG A 36 4.53 -12.37 -2.83
N LEU A 37 5.51 -11.50 -2.64
CA LEU A 37 5.89 -10.97 -1.33
C LEU A 37 4.72 -10.19 -0.70
N ILE A 38 4.12 -9.27 -1.45
CA ILE A 38 3.02 -8.43 -0.97
C ILE A 38 1.79 -9.27 -0.61
N LEU A 39 1.41 -10.24 -1.45
CA LEU A 39 0.26 -11.10 -1.18
C LEU A 39 0.51 -12.11 -0.05
N ALA A 40 1.76 -12.54 0.15
CA ALA A 40 2.15 -13.37 1.30
C ALA A 40 2.13 -12.58 2.61
N LEU A 41 2.48 -11.29 2.58
CA LEU A 41 2.29 -10.38 3.73
C LEU A 41 0.79 -10.18 4.01
N ALA A 42 0.01 -9.92 2.97
CA ALA A 42 -1.43 -9.70 3.08
C ALA A 42 -2.18 -10.91 3.65
N SER A 43 -1.71 -12.14 3.40
CA SER A 43 -2.32 -13.35 3.96
C SER A 43 -2.19 -13.46 5.49
N GLN A 44 -1.36 -12.63 6.11
CA GLN A 44 -1.22 -12.56 7.58
C GLN A 44 -2.21 -11.60 8.23
N PHE A 45 -2.91 -10.77 7.45
CA PHE A 45 -3.89 -9.82 8.00
C PHE A 45 -5.15 -10.54 8.46
N THR A 46 -5.62 -10.18 9.65
CA THR A 46 -6.86 -10.72 10.21
C THR A 46 -8.05 -9.85 9.83
N ALA A 47 -9.26 -10.40 9.96
CA ALA A 47 -10.49 -9.61 9.85
C ALA A 47 -10.53 -8.43 10.84
N LEU A 48 -9.95 -8.60 12.03
CA LEU A 48 -9.86 -7.52 13.02
C LEU A 48 -8.94 -6.40 12.56
N ASP A 49 -7.84 -6.70 11.87
CA ASP A 49 -6.94 -5.70 11.32
C ASP A 49 -7.65 -4.88 10.23
N TYR A 50 -8.38 -5.54 9.33
CA TYR A 50 -9.17 -4.88 8.29
C TYR A 50 -10.28 -3.98 8.88
N ILE A 51 -10.95 -4.42 9.96
CA ILE A 51 -11.95 -3.60 10.67
C ILE A 51 -11.29 -2.38 11.33
N LYS A 52 -10.15 -2.55 12.00
CA LYS A 52 -9.40 -1.46 12.64
C LYS A 52 -8.90 -0.46 11.60
N ALA A 53 -8.36 -0.93 10.48
CA ALA A 53 -7.94 -0.10 9.36
C ALA A 53 -9.10 0.76 8.83
N ASN A 54 -10.29 0.18 8.65
CA ASN A 54 -11.48 0.92 8.24
C ASN A 54 -11.95 1.95 9.28
N ARG A 55 -11.82 1.68 10.58
CA ARG A 55 -12.09 2.70 11.62
C ARG A 55 -11.11 3.87 11.52
N GLN A 56 -9.82 3.58 11.32
CA GLN A 56 -8.81 4.63 11.12
C GLN A 56 -9.03 5.41 9.82
N ARG A 57 -9.52 4.76 8.75
CA ARG A 57 -9.96 5.42 7.51
C ARG A 57 -11.08 6.43 7.80
N THR A 58 -12.12 6.03 8.54
CA THR A 58 -13.22 6.92 8.95
C THR A 58 -12.72 8.11 9.78
N ARG A 59 -11.83 7.87 10.74
CA ARG A 59 -11.20 8.93 11.54
C ARG A 59 -10.41 9.91 10.67
N SER A 60 -9.66 9.40 9.70
CA SER A 60 -8.87 10.21 8.76
C SER A 60 -9.77 11.09 7.88
N MET A 61 -10.92 10.56 7.45
CA MET A 61 -11.92 11.34 6.72
C MET A 61 -12.54 12.47 7.56
N SER A 62 -12.72 12.27 8.88
CA SER A 62 -13.17 13.35 9.77
C SER A 62 -12.18 14.51 9.77
N PHE A 63 -10.88 14.23 9.94
CA PHE A 63 -9.85 15.27 9.91
C PHE A 63 -9.79 15.99 8.56
N LEU A 64 -9.89 15.26 7.44
CA LEU A 64 -9.93 15.90 6.13
C LEU A 64 -11.15 16.82 5.98
N ARG A 65 -12.33 16.43 6.48
CA ARG A 65 -13.52 17.30 6.46
C ARG A 65 -13.31 18.58 7.27
N GLU A 66 -12.70 18.49 8.44
CA GLU A 66 -12.38 19.66 9.28
C GLU A 66 -11.37 20.59 8.58
N ILE A 67 -10.37 20.04 7.91
CA ILE A 67 -9.40 20.82 7.13
C ILE A 67 -10.11 21.54 5.98
N PHE A 68 -10.90 20.81 5.18
CA PHE A 68 -11.64 21.38 4.04
C PHE A 68 -12.77 22.33 4.44
N ALA A 69 -13.14 22.42 5.72
CA ALA A 69 -14.01 23.49 6.21
C ALA A 69 -13.32 24.87 6.15
N ASN A 70 -11.99 24.90 6.11
CA ASN A 70 -11.18 26.12 6.15
C ASN A 70 -10.40 26.40 4.86
N VAL A 71 -10.22 25.39 4.00
CA VAL A 71 -9.44 25.51 2.75
C VAL A 71 -10.16 24.86 1.57
N ASN A 72 -9.94 25.36 0.36
CA ASN A 72 -10.51 24.77 -0.86
C ASN A 72 -9.64 23.64 -1.44
N CYS A 73 -8.34 23.64 -1.14
CA CYS A 73 -7.41 22.64 -1.65
C CYS A 73 -6.26 22.40 -0.66
N ILE A 74 -5.65 21.22 -0.77
CA ILE A 74 -4.41 20.85 -0.08
C ILE A 74 -3.35 20.69 -1.18
N LEU A 75 -2.29 21.50 -1.12
CA LEU A 75 -1.18 21.45 -2.06
C LEU A 75 0.01 20.75 -1.39
N THR A 76 0.43 19.63 -1.97
CA THR A 76 1.62 18.89 -1.55
C THR A 76 2.44 18.51 -2.79
N PRO A 77 3.76 18.28 -2.66
CA PRO A 77 4.50 17.56 -3.68
C PRO A 77 3.79 16.24 -4.02
N ALA A 78 3.88 15.81 -5.28
CA ALA A 78 3.26 14.56 -5.72
C ALA A 78 4.05 13.33 -5.24
N THR A 79 5.37 13.46 -5.08
CA THR A 79 6.28 12.40 -4.65
C THR A 79 7.36 12.97 -3.73
N ALA A 80 7.95 12.11 -2.88
CA ALA A 80 9.01 12.49 -1.96
C ALA A 80 10.35 12.80 -2.65
N CYS A 81 10.56 12.21 -3.81
CA CYS A 81 11.80 12.30 -4.58
C CYS A 81 11.52 12.33 -6.09
N THR A 82 12.54 12.68 -6.86
CA THR A 82 12.57 12.50 -8.32
C THR A 82 12.64 11.01 -8.67
N ALA A 83 12.58 10.70 -9.96
CA ALA A 83 12.69 9.32 -10.45
C ALA A 83 13.89 8.58 -9.80
N PRO A 84 13.65 7.47 -9.09
CA PRO A 84 14.73 6.68 -8.50
C PRO A 84 15.54 5.98 -9.60
N ARG A 85 16.79 5.65 -9.29
CA ARG A 85 17.64 4.87 -10.19
C ARG A 85 17.12 3.44 -10.29
N ILE A 86 17.16 2.87 -11.49
CA ILE A 86 16.92 1.45 -11.73
C ILE A 86 18.28 0.75 -11.75
N ASP A 87 18.45 -0.28 -10.93
CA ASP A 87 19.68 -1.08 -10.91
C ASP A 87 19.59 -2.23 -11.93
N ASP A 88 20.72 -2.59 -12.56
CA ASP A 88 20.74 -3.65 -13.58
C ASP A 88 20.26 -5.01 -13.04
N SER A 89 20.44 -5.26 -11.73
CA SER A 89 19.93 -6.44 -11.05
C SER A 89 18.40 -6.50 -11.02
N ASP A 90 17.74 -5.34 -10.92
CA ASP A 90 16.28 -5.24 -10.84
C ASP A 90 15.64 -5.67 -12.16
N LEU A 91 16.33 -5.46 -13.28
CA LEU A 91 15.87 -5.87 -14.61
C LEU A 91 15.83 -7.40 -14.76
N LEU A 92 16.63 -8.12 -13.97
CA LEU A 92 16.71 -9.58 -14.00
C LEU A 92 15.79 -10.24 -12.97
N MET A 93 15.72 -9.66 -11.77
CA MET A 93 15.09 -10.31 -10.60
C MET A 93 13.87 -9.56 -10.04
N GLY A 94 13.56 -8.36 -10.55
CA GLY A 94 12.62 -7.43 -9.92
C GLY A 94 13.24 -6.72 -8.71
N ASN A 95 12.51 -5.76 -8.14
CA ASN A 95 12.96 -4.94 -7.03
C ASN A 95 12.06 -5.12 -5.80
N GLY A 96 12.59 -5.81 -4.79
CA GLY A 96 11.89 -6.02 -3.51
C GLY A 96 12.01 -4.89 -2.48
N ASP A 97 12.59 -3.73 -2.83
CA ASP A 97 12.80 -2.61 -1.89
C ASP A 97 11.50 -1.84 -1.59
N LEU A 98 10.70 -2.46 -0.73
CA LEU A 98 9.45 -1.89 -0.25
C LEU A 98 9.67 -0.57 0.51
N LEU A 99 10.84 -0.35 1.13
CA LEU A 99 11.11 0.88 1.86
C LEU A 99 11.26 2.06 0.91
N THR A 100 11.97 1.89 -0.20
CA THR A 100 12.09 2.91 -1.23
C THR A 100 10.73 3.19 -1.87
N THR A 101 9.94 2.16 -2.18
CA THR A 101 8.57 2.32 -2.69
C THR A 101 7.68 3.11 -1.74
N ILE A 102 7.71 2.78 -0.44
CA ILE A 102 6.93 3.51 0.58
C ILE A 102 7.43 4.96 0.73
N ARG A 103 8.75 5.17 0.68
CA ARG A 103 9.34 6.50 0.83
C ARG A 103 9.01 7.41 -0.35
N ALA A 104 8.96 6.88 -1.58
CA ALA A 104 8.65 7.67 -2.77
C ALA A 104 7.26 8.31 -2.73
N ILE A 105 6.32 7.72 -1.98
CA ILE A 105 4.93 8.18 -1.84
C ILE A 105 4.78 9.28 -0.75
N ARG A 106 5.82 9.54 0.06
CA ARG A 106 5.73 10.36 1.29
C ARG A 106 5.76 11.87 1.08
#